data_AF-A0A7L4PNW3-F1
#
_entry.id   AF-A0A7L4PNW3-F1
#
_cell.length_a   1.000
_cell.length_b   1.000
_cell.length_c   1.000
_cell.angle_alpha   90.00
_cell.angle_beta   90.00
_cell.angle_gamma   90.00
#
_symmetry.space_group_name_H-M   'P 1'
#
loop_
_entity.id
_entity.type
_entity.pdbx_description
1 polymer ?
#
loop_
_entity_poly.entity_id
_entity_poly.type
_entity_poly.pdbx_seq_one_letter_code
_entity_poly.pdbx_strand_id
1 'polypeptide(L)'
;MVHNRGDQAAVEAVVSLEPGSPFNLTDGPQELGTVEPGKSSSARFRMVADMEAPPGPRPVSCNLSYLSGRILRQEDRAVVLEVERDGSWGKALGGALLLAVLALAAVWLRGRVEISGLWRRRPGRRKW
;
A
#
# COMPACT_ATOMS: atom_id res chain seq x y z
N MET A 1 6.76 -9.64 -2.44
CA MET A 1 7.07 -10.65 -1.40
C MET A 1 5.91 -11.63 -1.34
N VAL A 2 6.22 -12.92 -1.37
CA VAL A 2 5.25 -14.02 -1.26
C VAL A 2 5.37 -14.60 0.15
N HIS A 3 4.24 -14.84 0.80
CA HIS A 3 4.19 -15.46 2.12
C HIS A 3 3.31 -16.71 2.06
N ASN A 4 3.87 -17.87 2.41
CA ASN A 4 3.11 -19.09 2.43
C ASN A 4 2.26 -19.17 3.71
N ARG A 5 0.95 -18.95 3.56
CA ARG A 5 -0.05 -19.03 4.63
C ARG A 5 -0.72 -20.42 4.74
N GLY A 6 -0.36 -21.34 3.86
CA GLY A 6 -0.84 -22.72 3.88
C GLY A 6 -0.09 -23.57 4.89
N ASP A 7 -0.56 -24.81 5.03
CA ASP A 7 0.02 -25.88 5.85
C ASP A 7 1.00 -26.78 5.05
N GLN A 8 1.05 -26.63 3.73
CA GLN A 8 1.97 -27.35 2.84
C GLN A 8 3.06 -26.43 2.27
N ALA A 9 4.23 -27.01 1.99
CA ALA A 9 5.28 -26.30 1.26
C ALA A 9 4.83 -25.98 -0.17
N ALA A 10 5.11 -24.76 -0.62
CA ALA A 10 4.97 -24.36 -2.01
C ALA A 10 6.30 -24.66 -2.73
N VAL A 11 6.30 -25.62 -3.64
CA VAL A 11 7.51 -26.12 -4.32
C VAL A 11 7.56 -25.58 -5.74
N GLU A 12 8.76 -25.39 -6.28
CA GLU A 12 8.97 -24.84 -7.63
C GLU A 12 8.20 -23.54 -7.84
N ALA A 13 8.17 -22.69 -6.81
CA ALA A 13 7.45 -21.43 -6.86
C ALA A 13 8.14 -20.48 -7.86
N VAL A 14 7.40 -20.01 -8.84
CA VAL A 14 7.85 -19.05 -9.85
C VAL A 14 6.89 -17.87 -9.87
N VAL A 15 7.44 -16.66 -9.86
CA VAL A 15 6.66 -15.44 -10.04
C VAL A 15 6.97 -14.84 -11.41
N SER A 16 5.95 -14.42 -12.13
CA SER A 16 6.10 -13.60 -13.34
C SER A 16 5.26 -12.32 -13.22
N LEU A 17 5.69 -11.29 -13.94
CA LEU A 17 4.92 -10.07 -14.12
C LEU A 17 4.52 -9.95 -15.58
N GLU A 18 3.29 -9.51 -15.80
CA GLU A 18 2.76 -9.21 -17.13
C GLU A 18 2.27 -7.76 -17.13
N PRO A 19 3.20 -6.79 -17.19
CA PRO A 19 2.83 -5.40 -17.35
C PRO A 19 2.30 -5.14 -18.75
N GLY A 20 1.17 -4.43 -18.84
CA GLY A 20 0.71 -3.82 -20.08
C GLY A 20 1.40 -2.48 -20.34
N SER A 21 1.14 -1.90 -21.52
CA SER A 21 1.53 -0.51 -21.81
C SER A 21 1.03 0.43 -20.69
N PRO A 22 1.88 1.36 -20.21
CA PRO A 22 3.12 1.86 -20.80
C PRO A 22 4.41 1.23 -20.24
N PHE A 23 4.31 0.11 -19.54
CA PHE A 23 5.43 -0.50 -18.86
C PHE A 23 6.09 -1.58 -19.72
N ASN A 24 7.41 -1.60 -19.71
CA ASN A 24 8.23 -2.64 -20.32
C ASN A 24 9.03 -3.36 -19.24
N LEU A 25 8.88 -4.69 -19.19
CA LEU A 25 9.64 -5.53 -18.28
C LEU A 25 11.00 -5.86 -18.91
N THR A 26 12.09 -5.63 -18.18
CA THR A 26 13.44 -6.03 -18.64
C THR A 26 13.84 -7.41 -18.12
N ASP A 27 13.18 -7.88 -17.07
CA ASP A 27 13.48 -9.15 -16.41
C ASP A 27 12.48 -10.24 -16.86
N GLY A 28 12.90 -11.50 -16.82
CA GLY A 28 12.00 -12.65 -16.98
C GLY A 28 11.36 -13.09 -15.67
N PRO A 29 10.57 -14.17 -15.69
CA PRO A 29 10.07 -14.83 -14.48
C PRO A 29 11.20 -15.12 -13.48
N GLN A 30 10.89 -15.02 -12.19
CA GLN A 30 11.83 -15.21 -11.09
C GLN A 30 11.46 -16.47 -10.29
N GLU A 31 12.41 -17.38 -10.16
CA GLU A 31 12.27 -18.58 -9.33
C GLU A 31 12.48 -18.24 -7.86
N LEU A 32 11.53 -18.66 -7.02
CA LEU A 32 11.59 -18.57 -5.57
C LEU A 32 11.99 -19.90 -4.90
N GLY A 33 11.99 -20.99 -5.67
CA GLY A 33 12.27 -22.33 -5.18
C GLY A 33 11.16 -22.85 -4.25
N THR A 34 11.54 -23.42 -3.12
CA THR A 34 10.59 -23.92 -2.12
C THR A 34 10.34 -22.86 -1.04
N VAL A 35 9.06 -22.57 -0.78
CA VAL A 35 8.62 -21.69 0.31
C VAL A 35 7.88 -22.53 1.36
N GLU A 36 8.54 -22.81 2.46
CA GLU A 36 8.00 -23.59 3.59
C GLU A 36 6.79 -22.91 4.26
N PRO A 37 5.92 -23.67 4.94
CA PRO A 37 4.79 -23.13 5.70
C PRO A 37 5.22 -22.01 6.67
N GLY A 38 4.51 -20.88 6.63
CA GLY A 38 4.78 -19.69 7.45
C GLY A 38 6.06 -18.93 7.07
N LYS A 39 6.77 -19.32 6.00
CA LYS A 39 7.93 -18.58 5.49
C LYS A 39 7.54 -17.66 4.33
N SER A 40 8.49 -16.79 3.98
CA SER A 40 8.35 -15.83 2.89
C SER A 40 9.55 -15.88 1.98
N SER A 41 9.33 -15.56 0.71
CA SER A 41 10.37 -15.34 -0.29
C SER A 41 10.06 -14.10 -1.12
N SER A 42 11.06 -13.51 -1.77
CA SER A 42 10.91 -12.25 -2.50
C SER A 42 11.51 -12.32 -3.89
N ALA A 43 10.69 -12.07 -4.90
CA ALA A 43 11.12 -11.71 -6.24
C ALA A 43 11.28 -10.19 -6.35
N ARG A 44 12.22 -9.75 -7.18
CA ARG A 44 12.41 -8.35 -7.57
C ARG A 44 12.47 -8.29 -9.08
N PHE A 45 11.77 -7.32 -9.64
CA PHE A 45 11.70 -7.10 -11.08
C PHE A 45 12.09 -5.66 -11.39
N ARG A 46 12.88 -5.51 -12.44
CA ARG A 46 13.17 -4.23 -13.07
C ARG A 46 12.19 -3.99 -14.22
N MET A 47 11.65 -2.80 -14.23
CA MET A 47 10.63 -2.35 -15.18
C MET A 47 10.88 -0.90 -15.50
N VAL A 48 10.58 -0.51 -16.73
CA VAL A 48 10.72 0.87 -17.22
C VAL A 48 9.38 1.31 -17.80
N ALA A 49 8.93 2.51 -17.45
CA ALA A 49 7.78 3.14 -18.07
C ALA A 49 8.20 3.96 -19.29
N ASP A 50 7.35 4.02 -20.31
CA ASP A 50 7.54 4.93 -21.43
C ASP A 50 7.60 6.40 -20.95
N MET A 51 8.46 7.22 -21.55
CA MET A 51 8.62 8.62 -21.19
C MET A 51 7.36 9.45 -21.49
N GLU A 52 6.57 9.02 -22.47
CA GLU A 52 5.31 9.67 -22.85
C GLU A 52 4.08 9.08 -22.14
N ALA A 53 4.30 8.16 -21.19
CA ALA A 53 3.24 7.54 -20.42
C ALA A 53 2.33 8.59 -19.77
N PRO A 54 1.01 8.54 -20.02
CA PRO A 54 0.07 9.40 -19.31
C PRO A 54 0.14 9.13 -17.80
N PRO A 55 0.15 10.18 -16.95
CA PRO A 55 0.14 9.98 -15.52
C PRO A 55 -1.16 9.33 -15.06
N GLY A 56 -1.10 8.60 -13.95
CA GLY A 56 -2.24 7.96 -13.33
C GLY A 56 -2.04 6.48 -13.00
N PRO A 57 -3.06 5.83 -12.42
CA PRO A 57 -2.99 4.45 -11.97
C PRO A 57 -3.02 3.47 -13.15
N ARG A 58 -2.15 2.46 -13.09
CA ARG A 58 -2.06 1.39 -14.07
C ARG A 58 -1.93 0.03 -13.38
N PRO A 59 -2.79 -0.94 -13.70
CA PRO A 59 -2.66 -2.28 -13.15
C PRO A 59 -1.49 -3.01 -13.82
N VAL A 60 -0.71 -3.71 -13.00
CA VAL A 60 0.30 -4.68 -13.43
C VAL A 60 -0.09 -6.03 -12.88
N SER A 61 -0.23 -7.01 -13.76
CA SER A 61 -0.53 -8.38 -13.40
C SER A 61 0.72 -9.09 -12.86
N CYS A 62 0.54 -9.82 -11.77
CA CYS A 62 1.52 -10.66 -11.13
C CYS A 62 0.93 -12.07 -11.04
N ASN A 63 1.65 -13.03 -11.59
CA ASN A 63 1.29 -14.42 -11.59
C ASN A 63 2.26 -15.19 -10.68
N LEU A 64 1.72 -16.04 -9.82
CA LEU A 64 2.48 -16.97 -8.99
C LEU A 64 2.05 -18.40 -9.35
N SER A 65 3.00 -19.19 -9.83
CA SER A 65 2.81 -20.63 -10.09
C SER A 65 3.64 -21.43 -9.10
N TYR A 66 3.07 -22.51 -8.54
CA TYR A 66 3.75 -23.39 -7.60
C TYR A 66 3.05 -24.74 -7.47
N LEU A 67 3.77 -25.75 -6.98
CA LEU A 67 3.21 -27.04 -6.59
C LEU A 67 2.85 -27.05 -5.10
N SER A 68 1.63 -27.46 -4.78
CA SER A 68 1.19 -27.79 -3.42
C SER A 68 0.98 -29.31 -3.35
N GLY A 69 1.96 -30.01 -2.79
CA GLY A 69 2.01 -31.47 -2.89
C GLY A 69 2.27 -31.93 -4.33
N ARG A 70 1.23 -32.39 -5.04
CA ARG A 70 1.30 -32.79 -6.46
C ARG A 70 0.41 -31.97 -7.39
N ILE A 71 -0.23 -30.93 -6.85
CA ILE A 71 -1.20 -30.12 -7.58
C ILE A 71 -0.51 -28.81 -7.96
N LEU A 72 -0.50 -28.51 -9.25
CA LEU A 72 -0.09 -27.20 -9.75
C LEU A 72 -1.17 -26.18 -9.40
N ARG A 73 -0.76 -25.11 -8.72
CA ARG A 73 -1.60 -23.98 -8.37
C ARG A 73 -1.05 -22.74 -9.03
N GLN A 74 -1.97 -21.89 -9.45
CA GLN A 74 -1.67 -20.61 -10.05
C GLN A 74 -2.53 -19.54 -9.38
N GLU A 75 -1.90 -18.43 -9.00
CA GLU A 75 -2.58 -17.29 -8.40
C GLU A 75 -2.26 -16.02 -9.17
N ASP A 76 -3.30 -15.33 -9.60
CA ASP A 76 -3.21 -14.03 -10.26
C ASP A 76 -3.53 -12.90 -9.29
N ARG A 77 -2.68 -11.88 -9.28
CA ARG A 77 -2.86 -10.66 -8.50
C ARG A 77 -2.55 -9.46 -9.36
N ALA A 78 -3.28 -8.37 -9.18
CA ALA A 78 -2.95 -7.10 -9.79
C ALA A 78 -2.39 -6.15 -8.72
N VAL A 79 -1.31 -5.45 -9.06
CA VAL A 79 -0.78 -4.33 -8.31
C VAL A 79 -1.01 -3.07 -9.12
N VAL A 80 -1.59 -2.04 -8.51
CA VAL A 80 -1.77 -0.74 -9.17
C VAL A 80 -0.51 0.09 -8.94
N LEU A 81 0.16 0.48 -10.01
CA LEU A 81 1.28 1.40 -10.01
C LEU A 81 0.79 2.78 -10.45
N GLU A 82 1.18 3.81 -9.72
CA GLU A 82 0.92 5.18 -10.13
C GLU A 82 2.05 5.65 -11.05
N VAL A 83 1.72 6.04 -12.28
CA VAL A 83 2.66 6.72 -13.18
C VAL A 83 2.65 8.19 -12.82
N GLU A 84 3.76 8.69 -12.29
CA GLU A 84 3.95 10.11 -12.03
C GLU A 84 4.79 10.72 -13.15
N ARG A 85 4.32 11.83 -13.72
CA ARG A 85 5.15 12.63 -14.63
C ARG A 85 6.03 13.50 -13.75
N ASP A 86 7.35 13.35 -13.89
CA ASP A 86 8.33 14.14 -13.14
C ASP A 86 8.27 15.61 -13.62
N GLY A 87 7.26 16.32 -13.12
CA GLY A 87 6.90 17.68 -13.47
C GLY A 87 6.75 18.46 -12.19
N SER A 88 7.75 19.31 -11.90
CA SER A 88 7.95 20.10 -10.69
C SER A 88 6.76 20.99 -10.24
N TRP A 89 5.63 20.98 -10.94
CA TRP A 89 4.45 21.81 -10.64
C TRP A 89 3.41 21.12 -9.73
N GLY A 90 3.41 19.79 -9.62
CA GLY A 90 2.45 19.03 -8.79
C GLY A 90 2.69 19.12 -7.27
N LYS A 91 3.95 19.21 -6.83
CA LYS A 91 4.31 19.37 -5.41
C LYS A 91 3.83 20.71 -4.83
N ALA A 92 3.62 21.73 -5.67
CA ALA A 92 3.12 23.03 -5.23
C ALA A 92 1.65 23.00 -4.79
N LEU A 93 0.79 22.23 -5.49
CA LEU A 93 -0.64 22.14 -5.17
C LEU A 93 -0.93 21.19 -4.00
N GLY A 94 -0.18 20.08 -3.90
CA GLY A 94 -0.29 19.15 -2.77
C GLY A 94 0.07 19.79 -1.43
N GLY A 95 1.12 20.63 -1.41
CA GLY A 95 1.49 21.41 -0.24
C GLY A 95 0.44 22.46 0.15
N ALA A 96 -0.14 23.15 -0.84
CA ALA A 96 -1.17 24.17 -0.60
C ALA A 96 -2.48 23.58 -0.05
N LEU A 97 -2.91 22.41 -0.54
CA LEU A 97 -4.13 21.75 -0.06
C LEU A 97 -3.98 21.25 1.38
N LEU A 98 -2.79 20.72 1.73
CA LEU A 98 -2.49 20.24 3.08
C LEU A 98 -2.45 21.39 4.10
N LEU A 99 -1.92 22.55 3.71
CA LEU A 99 -1.98 23.77 4.52
C LEU A 99 -3.42 24.27 4.74
N ALA A 100 -4.27 24.22 3.71
CA ALA A 100 -5.67 24.62 3.83
C ALA A 100 -6.46 23.70 4.79
N VAL A 101 -6.23 22.39 4.73
CA VAL A 101 -6.83 21.42 5.64
C VAL A 101 -6.34 21.61 7.08
N LEU A 102 -5.04 21.85 7.28
CA LEU A 102 -4.49 22.15 8.61
C LEU A 102 -5.04 23.46 9.19
N ALA A 103 -5.21 24.50 8.37
CA ALA A 103 -5.82 25.76 8.80
C ALA A 103 -7.29 25.58 9.23
N LEU A 104 -8.08 24.82 8.46
CA LEU A 104 -9.47 24.49 8.83
C LEU A 104 -9.54 23.62 10.09
N ALA A 105 -8.64 22.67 10.26
CA ALA A 105 -8.54 21.85 11.48
C ALA A 105 -8.17 22.69 12.71
N ALA A 106 -7.27 23.68 12.57
CA ALA A 106 -6.91 24.60 13.65
C ALA A 106 -8.09 25.49 14.08
N VAL A 107 -8.91 25.97 13.13
CA VAL A 107 -10.15 26.71 13.42
C VAL A 107 -11.15 25.82 14.18
N TRP A 108 -11.31 24.57 13.74
CA TRP A 108 -12.17 23.59 14.40
C TRP A 108 -11.72 23.21 15.81
N LEU A 109 -10.42 23.08 16.03
CA LEU A 109 -9.84 22.78 17.35
C LEU A 109 -9.94 23.99 18.30
N ARG A 110 -9.80 25.22 17.78
CA ARG A 110 -9.98 26.45 18.57
C ARG A 110 -11.42 26.63 19.05
N GLY A 111 -12.41 26.20 18.27
CA GLY A 111 -13.82 26.19 18.65
C GLY A 111 -14.23 25.09 19.65
N ARG A 112 -13.37 24.08 19.87
CA ARG A 112 -13.65 22.93 20.78
C ARG A 112 -13.07 23.09 22.19
N VAL A 113 -12.25 24.11 22.44
CA VAL A 113 -11.57 24.31 23.75
C VAL A 113 -12.38 25.21 24.70
N GLU A 114 -13.48 25.82 24.27
CA GLU A 114 -14.46 26.36 25.22
C GLU A 114 -15.40 25.24 25.71
N ILE A 115 -15.44 25.08 27.03
CA ILE A 115 -16.34 24.23 27.84
C ILE A 115 -15.76 22.84 28.19
N SER A 116 -14.91 22.81 29.22
CA SER A 116 -14.99 21.77 30.27
C SER A 116 -14.14 22.15 31.49
N GLY A 117 -14.54 23.22 32.18
CA GLY A 117 -13.78 23.74 33.32
C GLY A 117 -14.60 24.32 34.45
N LEU A 118 -15.83 23.86 34.70
CA LEU A 118 -16.58 24.35 35.87
C LEU A 118 -17.60 23.33 36.40
N TRP A 119 -17.14 22.30 37.09
CA TRP A 119 -17.85 21.73 38.24
C TRP A 119 -16.86 21.13 39.25
N ARG A 120 -16.48 21.93 40.25
CA ARG A 120 -16.15 21.44 41.60
C ARG A 120 -16.69 22.44 42.63
N ARG A 121 -17.77 22.05 43.33
CA ARG A 121 -17.76 21.79 44.78
C ARG A 121 -19.12 21.22 45.20
N ARG A 122 -19.04 20.09 45.91
CA ARG A 122 -20.16 19.31 46.48
C ARG A 122 -20.88 20.08 47.60
N PRO A 123 -22.16 19.76 47.88
CA PRO A 123 -22.91 20.35 48.97
C PRO A 123 -22.71 19.62 50.31
N GLY A 124 -22.81 20.39 51.40
CA GLY A 124 -23.48 19.97 52.64
C GLY A 124 -22.61 19.49 53.81
N ARG A 125 -22.59 20.29 54.90
CA ARG A 125 -23.09 19.88 56.23
C ARG A 125 -23.26 21.10 57.15
N ARG A 126 -24.52 21.36 57.56
CA ARG A 126 -24.91 22.05 58.83
C ARG A 126 -24.30 21.26 60.00
N LYS A 127 -24.04 21.78 61.21
CA LYS A 127 -24.88 22.17 62.39
C LYS A 127 -23.82 22.56 63.48
N TRP A 128 -23.97 23.41 64.50
CA TRP A 128 -25.07 24.05 65.23
C TRP A 128 -24.62 25.47 65.61
#